data_AF-A0A9D7RX98-F1
#
_entry.id   AF-A0A9D7RX98-F1
#
_cell.length_a   1.000
_cell.length_b   1.000
_cell.length_c   1.000
_cell.angle_alpha   90.00
_cell.angle_beta   90.00
_cell.angle_gamma   90.00
#
_symmetry.space_group_name_H-M   'P 1'
#
loop_
_entity.id
_entity.type
_entity.pdbx_description
1 polymer ?
#
loop_
_entity_poly.entity_id
_entity_poly.type
_entity_poly.pdbx_seq_one_letter_code
_entity_poly.pdbx_strand_id
1 'polypeptide(L)'
;MKKDSLSPLLYIIILIEGYIVLSTELLAIRQTIPFVGTGTDTVSIIIAAVLMPLAIGYYTGGRFRPCKIYGNYISLRKKLTFNLILSTVILLPGMSLVFMEWFFQNLLVDMGITSRIVQTSLYATFFVAIPVYFLGQTIPLVSNYFTKTKLSEITGRMLFFSTLGSFLGAVFSTLVLMATIGVHHTVSLTFVLLSIVVILLQRRKLSEPVFLSLSLTVIGLFLNSNHVMSDKSIVYNNQYQMAQILHKGEERHLLLNSNWSSMYDDYGRKYPYIEFAERQGIDPIRNSETPRDILVIGAGAFTLGFEDENNNYIYIDIDPDLLKTAEKYILKDKLKKNKTFLVEEARAFLTRSKREGKKFDVIFLDAYLGGASIPEHLVTQEFFIQIKDSMKNGGILITNFIASPNFADRMSRSIDNTIRSVMPHVSRVVMNEKLLPFNDDANIMANVSYIYRHQEDYDLGVIYTDDKNTVYMDKPQNMLNAFGKK
;
A
#
# COMPACT_ATOMS: atom_id res chain seq x y z
N MET A 1 7.29 33.23 -37.04
CA MET A 1 7.83 31.85 -36.92
C MET A 1 7.05 30.95 -37.87
N LYS A 2 7.75 30.28 -38.81
CA LYS A 2 7.16 29.44 -39.87
C LYS A 2 6.40 28.24 -39.30
N LYS A 3 5.36 27.80 -40.03
CA LYS A 3 4.39 26.75 -39.66
C LYS A 3 5.05 25.37 -39.41
N ASP A 4 6.25 25.15 -39.94
CA ASP A 4 6.94 23.84 -39.92
C ASP A 4 7.81 23.57 -38.68
N SER A 5 8.20 24.60 -37.91
CA SER A 5 9.01 24.40 -36.68
C SER A 5 8.18 24.14 -35.41
N LEU A 6 6.85 24.20 -35.50
CA LEU A 6 5.94 24.00 -34.37
C LEU A 6 5.50 22.55 -34.17
N SER A 7 5.64 21.68 -35.17
CA SER A 7 5.14 20.30 -35.08
C SER A 7 5.91 19.44 -34.06
N PRO A 8 7.26 19.47 -33.94
CA PRO A 8 7.95 18.61 -32.99
C PRO A 8 7.69 19.01 -31.53
N LEU A 9 7.62 20.33 -31.28
CA LEU A 9 7.34 20.89 -29.95
C LEU A 9 5.97 20.44 -29.42
N LEU A 10 4.95 20.42 -30.27
CA LEU A 10 3.60 20.00 -29.89
C LEU A 10 3.55 18.50 -29.56
N TYR A 11 4.30 17.66 -30.28
CA TYR A 11 4.40 16.24 -29.95
C TYR A 11 5.12 16.00 -28.62
N ILE A 12 6.16 16.77 -28.31
CA ILE A 12 6.84 16.72 -26.99
C ILE A 12 5.87 17.11 -25.88
N ILE A 13 5.07 18.17 -26.07
CA ILE A 13 4.06 18.60 -25.10
C ILE A 13 3.04 17.48 -24.84
N ILE A 14 2.51 16.86 -25.90
CA ILE A 14 1.54 15.76 -25.78
C ILE A 14 2.16 14.55 -25.08
N LEU A 15 3.43 14.23 -25.36
CA LEU A 15 4.15 13.15 -24.68
C LEU A 15 4.30 13.44 -23.18
N ILE A 16 4.75 14.64 -22.80
CA ILE A 16 4.93 15.01 -21.39
C ILE A 16 3.58 15.06 -20.67
N GLU A 17 2.54 15.56 -21.32
CA GLU A 17 1.19 15.62 -20.75
C GLU A 17 0.60 14.21 -20.56
N GLY A 18 0.76 13.32 -21.55
CA GLY A 18 0.38 11.91 -21.41
C GLY A 18 1.10 11.23 -20.24
N TYR A 19 2.40 11.52 -20.06
CA TYR A 19 3.16 11.08 -18.89
C TYR A 19 2.56 11.62 -17.59
N ILE A 20 2.27 12.93 -17.51
CA ILE A 20 1.75 13.56 -16.29
C ILE A 20 0.39 12.97 -15.92
N VAL A 21 -0.52 12.78 -16.87
CA VAL A 21 -1.86 12.22 -16.60
C VAL A 21 -1.74 10.83 -15.96
N LEU A 22 -0.99 9.91 -16.58
CA LEU A 22 -0.90 8.53 -16.07
C LEU A 22 -0.01 8.42 -14.81
N SER A 23 1.02 9.26 -14.69
CA SER A 23 1.82 9.36 -13.47
C SER A 23 0.96 9.85 -12.29
N THR A 24 0.13 10.88 -12.52
CA THR A 24 -0.81 11.45 -11.53
C THR A 24 -1.83 10.40 -11.07
N GLU A 25 -2.36 9.58 -11.98
CA GLU A 25 -3.28 8.48 -11.64
C GLU A 25 -2.65 7.51 -10.63
N LEU A 26 -1.44 7.02 -10.92
CA LEU A 26 -0.77 6.04 -10.07
C LEU A 26 -0.26 6.65 -8.77
N LEU A 27 0.16 7.92 -8.79
CA LEU A 27 0.49 8.68 -7.59
C LEU A 27 -0.73 8.88 -6.69
N ALA A 28 -1.91 9.20 -7.25
CA ALA A 28 -3.14 9.30 -6.49
C ALA A 28 -3.51 7.97 -5.81
N ILE A 29 -3.37 6.84 -6.52
CA ILE A 29 -3.55 5.52 -5.92
C ILE A 29 -2.58 5.34 -4.75
N ARG A 30 -1.29 5.60 -4.94
CA ARG A 30 -0.29 5.38 -3.89
C ARG A 30 -0.44 6.29 -2.69
N GLN A 31 -0.71 7.56 -2.91
CA GLN A 31 -0.81 8.55 -1.83
C GLN A 31 -2.08 8.43 -1.01
N THR A 32 -3.15 7.81 -1.53
CA THR A 32 -4.38 7.58 -0.77
C THR A 32 -4.30 6.36 0.16
N ILE A 33 -3.41 5.40 -0.11
CA ILE A 33 -3.28 4.14 0.67
C ILE A 33 -3.17 4.39 2.19
N PRO A 34 -2.35 5.34 2.69
CA PRO A 34 -2.25 5.59 4.14
C PRO A 34 -3.54 6.05 4.81
N PHE A 35 -4.53 6.52 4.05
CA PHE A 35 -5.76 7.11 4.59
C PHE A 35 -6.97 6.20 4.40
N VAL A 36 -7.12 5.61 3.21
CA VAL A 36 -8.30 4.79 2.86
C VAL A 36 -7.99 3.29 2.76
N GLY A 37 -6.70 2.90 2.88
CA GLY A 37 -6.21 1.54 2.75
C GLY A 37 -6.01 1.09 1.30
N THR A 38 -5.57 -0.17 1.14
CA THR A 38 -5.45 -0.81 -0.18
C THR A 38 -6.76 -1.52 -0.54
N GLY A 39 -7.30 -1.29 -1.73
CA GLY A 39 -8.52 -1.95 -2.17
C GLY A 39 -8.75 -1.84 -3.68
N THR A 40 -9.34 -2.88 -4.27
CA THR A 40 -9.73 -2.90 -5.68
C THR A 40 -10.78 -1.84 -5.99
N ASP A 41 -11.62 -1.51 -5.02
CA ASP A 41 -12.60 -0.42 -5.08
C ASP A 41 -11.91 0.96 -5.12
N THR A 42 -10.95 1.22 -4.24
CA THR A 42 -10.16 2.48 -4.25
C THR A 42 -9.48 2.68 -5.59
N VAL A 43 -8.79 1.64 -6.10
CA VAL A 43 -8.13 1.67 -7.41
C VAL A 43 -9.13 1.91 -8.53
N SER A 44 -10.27 1.22 -8.54
CA SER A 44 -11.29 1.37 -9.58
C SER A 44 -11.89 2.77 -9.63
N ILE A 45 -12.13 3.39 -8.47
CA ILE A 45 -12.66 4.77 -8.38
C ILE A 45 -11.65 5.76 -8.98
N ILE A 46 -10.36 5.62 -8.67
CA ILE A 46 -9.33 6.52 -9.18
C ILE A 46 -9.16 6.34 -10.70
N ILE A 47 -9.12 5.09 -11.19
CA ILE A 47 -9.09 4.80 -12.64
C ILE A 47 -10.29 5.46 -13.33
N ALA A 48 -11.50 5.30 -12.78
CA ALA A 48 -12.72 5.91 -13.33
C ALA A 48 -12.65 7.45 -13.33
N ALA A 49 -12.10 8.04 -12.26
CA ALA A 49 -11.86 9.47 -12.13
C ALA A 49 -10.77 10.01 -13.05
N VAL A 50 -10.01 9.15 -13.73
CA VAL A 50 -9.09 9.56 -14.80
C VAL A 50 -9.74 9.33 -16.16
N LEU A 51 -10.21 8.12 -16.44
CA LEU A 51 -10.72 7.75 -17.76
C LEU A 51 -11.97 8.54 -18.20
N MET A 52 -12.96 8.69 -17.32
CA MET A 52 -14.20 9.39 -17.68
C MET A 52 -13.95 10.90 -17.90
N PRO A 53 -13.27 11.63 -16.98
CA PRO A 53 -12.94 13.03 -17.20
C PRO A 53 -12.05 13.24 -18.43
N LEU A 54 -11.12 12.33 -18.72
CA LEU A 54 -10.30 12.37 -19.93
C LEU A 54 -11.16 12.27 -21.20
N ALA A 55 -12.12 11.34 -21.24
CA ALA A 55 -13.05 11.19 -22.37
C ALA A 55 -13.94 12.44 -22.56
N ILE A 56 -14.47 13.00 -21.47
CA ILE A 56 -15.26 14.25 -21.50
C ILE A 56 -14.36 15.43 -21.92
N GLY A 57 -13.10 15.45 -21.48
CA GLY A 57 -12.07 16.39 -21.88
C GLY A 57 -11.82 16.34 -23.40
N TYR A 58 -11.65 15.14 -23.97
CA TYR A 58 -11.52 14.96 -25.42
C TYR A 58 -12.71 15.53 -26.18
N TYR A 59 -13.93 15.20 -25.74
CA TYR A 59 -15.16 15.64 -26.38
C TYR A 59 -15.36 17.16 -26.31
N THR A 60 -15.15 17.76 -25.13
CA THR A 60 -15.35 19.20 -24.91
C THR A 60 -14.24 20.03 -25.56
N GLY A 61 -12.98 19.56 -25.49
CA GLY A 61 -11.84 20.19 -26.16
C GLY A 61 -12.03 20.24 -27.67
N GLY A 62 -12.59 19.19 -28.28
CA GLY A 62 -12.83 19.13 -29.73
C GLY A 62 -13.89 20.11 -30.23
N ARG A 63 -14.77 20.59 -29.33
CA ARG A 63 -15.81 21.58 -29.64
C ARG A 63 -15.32 23.02 -29.50
N PHE A 64 -14.17 23.25 -28.87
CA PHE A 64 -13.67 24.60 -28.65
C PHE A 64 -13.26 25.26 -29.97
N ARG A 65 -13.82 26.44 -30.24
CA ARG A 65 -13.43 27.31 -31.35
C ARG A 65 -12.89 28.62 -30.79
N PRO A 66 -11.76 29.15 -31.29
CA PRO A 66 -11.25 30.45 -30.85
C PRO A 66 -12.32 31.53 -31.05
N CYS A 67 -12.72 32.17 -29.96
CA CYS A 67 -13.78 33.17 -29.94
C CYS A 67 -13.34 34.41 -29.13
N LYS A 68 -14.03 35.53 -29.35
CA LYS A 68 -13.95 36.70 -28.48
C LYS A 68 -14.97 36.55 -27.37
N ILE A 69 -14.52 36.54 -26.12
CA ILE A 69 -15.38 36.58 -24.93
C ILE A 69 -15.07 37.89 -24.20
N TYR A 70 -16.10 38.70 -23.91
CA TYR A 70 -15.97 40.03 -23.30
C TYR A 70 -14.89 40.92 -23.96
N GLY A 71 -14.84 40.94 -25.30
CA GLY A 71 -13.87 41.73 -26.08
C GLY A 71 -12.46 41.13 -26.19
N ASN A 72 -12.10 40.16 -25.35
CA ASN A 72 -10.78 39.52 -25.35
C ASN A 72 -10.73 38.28 -26.26
N TYR A 73 -9.75 38.24 -27.16
CA TYR A 73 -9.52 37.08 -28.04
C TYR A 73 -8.83 35.94 -27.27
N ILE A 74 -9.51 34.80 -27.14
CA ILE A 74 -8.97 33.60 -26.52
C ILE A 74 -8.31 32.75 -27.60
N SER A 75 -6.97 32.77 -27.63
CA SER A 75 -6.21 31.87 -28.50
C SER A 75 -6.16 30.46 -27.93
N LEU A 76 -5.97 29.45 -28.79
CA LEU A 76 -5.76 28.05 -28.37
C LEU A 76 -4.67 27.92 -27.30
N ARG A 77 -3.57 28.67 -27.47
CA ARG A 77 -2.47 28.70 -26.50
C ARG A 77 -2.90 29.26 -25.14
N LYS A 78 -3.69 30.34 -25.10
CA LYS A 78 -4.20 30.89 -23.84
C LYS A 78 -5.10 29.87 -23.13
N LYS A 79 -5.96 29.17 -23.88
CA LYS A 79 -6.82 28.12 -23.33
C LYS A 79 -6.02 26.93 -22.79
N LEU A 80 -5.04 26.43 -23.55
CA LEU A 80 -4.14 25.36 -23.09
C LEU A 80 -3.35 25.75 -21.84
N THR A 81 -2.81 26.97 -21.80
CA THR A 81 -2.08 27.48 -20.64
C THR A 81 -2.99 27.60 -19.42
N PHE A 82 -4.20 28.09 -19.61
CA PHE A 82 -5.21 28.17 -18.55
C PHE A 82 -5.55 26.77 -18.00
N ASN A 83 -5.80 25.80 -18.88
CA ASN A 83 -6.06 24.42 -18.48
C ASN A 83 -4.92 23.85 -17.63
N LEU A 84 -3.66 23.99 -18.09
CA LEU A 84 -2.48 23.48 -17.36
C LEU A 84 -2.30 24.14 -15.99
N ILE A 85 -2.45 25.46 -15.91
CA ILE A 85 -2.32 26.19 -14.64
C ILE A 85 -3.44 25.80 -13.69
N LEU A 86 -4.69 25.72 -14.17
CA LEU A 86 -5.81 25.33 -13.35
C LEU A 86 -5.68 23.88 -12.84
N SER A 87 -5.25 22.96 -13.72
CA SER A 87 -4.90 21.59 -13.32
C SER A 87 -3.81 21.59 -12.25
N THR A 88 -2.76 22.40 -12.40
CA THR A 88 -1.67 22.50 -11.42
C THR A 88 -2.16 23.03 -10.07
N VAL A 89 -2.99 24.08 -10.07
CA VAL A 89 -3.55 24.68 -8.85
C VAL A 89 -4.39 23.67 -8.06
N ILE A 90 -5.17 22.84 -8.75
CA ILE A 90 -6.04 21.84 -8.11
C ILE A 90 -5.26 20.58 -7.71
N LEU A 91 -4.27 20.16 -8.51
CA LEU A 91 -3.39 19.03 -8.16
C LEU A 91 -2.49 19.33 -6.97
N LEU A 92 -2.10 20.59 -6.77
CA LEU A 92 -1.18 21.00 -5.71
C LEU A 92 -1.63 20.57 -4.30
N PRO A 93 -2.86 20.89 -3.83
CA PRO A 93 -3.38 20.34 -2.59
C PRO A 93 -3.61 18.82 -2.70
N GLY A 94 -4.14 18.35 -3.83
CA GLY A 94 -4.45 16.92 -4.05
C GLY A 94 -3.26 15.98 -3.86
N MET A 95 -2.07 16.42 -4.25
CA MET A 95 -0.84 15.60 -4.21
C MET A 95 0.10 15.97 -3.06
N SER A 96 -0.35 16.81 -2.12
CA SER A 96 0.40 17.18 -0.93
C SER A 96 -0.02 16.32 0.26
N LEU A 97 0.92 15.59 0.87
CA LEU A 97 0.64 14.76 2.06
C LEU A 97 0.06 15.58 3.21
N VAL A 98 0.54 16.81 3.42
CA VAL A 98 0.03 17.72 4.46
C VAL A 98 -1.46 18.00 4.25
N PHE A 99 -1.84 18.29 3.02
CA PHE A 99 -3.24 18.57 2.70
C PHE A 99 -4.09 17.30 2.71
N MET A 100 -3.59 16.18 2.19
CA MET A 100 -4.32 14.91 2.21
C MET A 100 -4.61 14.46 3.64
N GLU A 101 -3.63 14.57 4.55
CA GLU A 101 -3.83 14.26 5.97
C GLU A 101 -4.96 15.12 6.55
N TRP A 102 -4.92 16.44 6.34
CA TRP A 102 -5.99 17.34 6.75
C TRP A 102 -7.34 16.99 6.11
N PHE A 103 -7.36 16.66 4.82
CA PHE A 103 -8.58 16.32 4.09
C PHE A 103 -9.21 15.03 4.64
N PHE A 104 -8.44 13.95 4.73
CA PHE A 104 -8.96 12.65 5.14
C PHE A 104 -9.19 12.53 6.65
N GLN A 105 -8.28 13.06 7.48
CA GLN A 105 -8.31 12.83 8.93
C GLN A 105 -8.99 13.95 9.73
N ASN A 106 -9.10 15.17 9.18
CA ASN A 106 -9.83 16.26 9.83
C ASN A 106 -11.15 16.51 9.10
N LEU A 107 -11.10 17.01 7.86
CA LEU A 107 -12.31 17.49 7.16
C LEU A 107 -13.37 16.39 7.01
N LEU A 108 -13.01 15.22 6.47
CA LEU A 108 -13.99 14.16 6.24
C LEU A 108 -14.49 13.52 7.54
N VAL A 109 -13.63 13.40 8.55
CA VAL A 109 -14.01 12.87 9.87
C VAL A 109 -14.96 13.81 10.59
N ASP A 110 -14.69 15.12 10.57
CA ASP A 110 -15.57 16.15 11.15
C ASP A 110 -16.94 16.20 10.45
N MET A 111 -16.99 15.83 9.17
CA MET A 111 -18.23 15.66 8.40
C MET A 111 -18.95 14.32 8.67
N GLY A 112 -18.39 13.43 9.50
CA GLY A 112 -18.94 12.11 9.80
C GLY A 112 -18.80 11.09 8.67
N ILE A 113 -17.92 11.33 7.69
CA ILE A 113 -17.73 10.46 6.53
C ILE A 113 -16.69 9.39 6.87
N THR A 114 -17.14 8.19 7.21
CA THR A 114 -16.28 7.05 7.56
C THR A 114 -16.10 6.02 6.45
N SER A 115 -16.98 6.04 5.44
CA SER A 115 -16.93 5.07 4.34
C SER A 115 -15.76 5.35 3.38
N ARG A 116 -14.81 4.41 3.28
CA ARG A 116 -13.66 4.50 2.38
C ARG A 116 -14.03 4.81 0.93
N ILE A 117 -15.13 4.22 0.43
CA ILE A 117 -15.61 4.43 -0.96
C ILE A 117 -15.99 5.89 -1.17
N VAL A 118 -16.69 6.49 -0.19
CA VAL A 118 -17.12 7.88 -0.25
C VAL A 118 -15.91 8.81 -0.12
N GLN A 119 -15.00 8.53 0.82
CA GLN A 119 -13.78 9.31 1.00
C GLN A 119 -12.93 9.35 -0.28
N THR A 120 -12.65 8.18 -0.88
CA THR A 120 -11.91 8.08 -2.15
C THR A 120 -12.64 8.78 -3.29
N SER A 121 -13.97 8.64 -3.39
CA SER A 121 -14.76 9.28 -4.45
C SER A 121 -14.73 10.80 -4.38
N LEU A 122 -14.82 11.38 -3.17
CA LEU A 122 -14.71 12.82 -2.97
C LEU A 122 -13.32 13.33 -3.34
N TYR A 123 -12.27 12.66 -2.83
CA TYR A 123 -10.89 12.99 -3.20
C TYR A 123 -10.68 12.94 -4.72
N ALA A 124 -11.07 11.84 -5.34
CA ALA A 124 -10.87 11.62 -6.77
C ALA A 124 -11.67 12.63 -7.61
N THR A 125 -12.88 12.98 -7.20
CA THR A 125 -13.71 13.97 -7.92
C THR A 125 -13.10 15.37 -7.87
N PHE A 126 -12.66 15.84 -6.70
CA PHE A 126 -12.18 17.22 -6.57
C PHE A 126 -10.74 17.40 -7.02
N PHE A 127 -9.87 16.42 -6.76
CA PHE A 127 -8.43 16.59 -6.93
C PHE A 127 -7.84 15.81 -8.10
N VAL A 128 -8.53 14.80 -8.64
CA VAL A 128 -8.02 14.01 -9.79
C VAL A 128 -8.84 14.29 -11.05
N ALA A 129 -10.17 14.18 -10.97
CA ALA A 129 -11.07 14.29 -12.11
C ALA A 129 -11.04 15.68 -12.76
N ILE A 130 -11.08 16.74 -11.96
CA ILE A 130 -11.08 18.11 -12.49
C ILE A 130 -9.76 18.43 -13.23
N PRO A 131 -8.57 18.18 -12.68
CA PRO A 131 -7.32 18.37 -13.41
C PRO A 131 -7.23 17.54 -14.69
N VAL A 132 -7.59 16.26 -14.63
CA VAL A 132 -7.53 15.35 -15.78
C VAL A 132 -8.50 15.77 -16.88
N TYR A 133 -9.69 16.25 -16.52
CA TYR A 133 -10.64 16.83 -17.47
C TYR A 133 -10.01 17.97 -18.29
N PHE A 134 -9.28 18.88 -17.63
CA PHE A 134 -8.62 20.00 -18.31
C PHE A 134 -7.40 19.58 -19.12
N LEU A 135 -6.61 18.62 -18.61
CA LEU A 135 -5.48 18.04 -19.33
C LEU A 135 -5.97 17.35 -20.61
N GLY A 136 -6.97 16.48 -20.52
CA GLY A 136 -7.54 15.75 -21.66
C GLY A 136 -8.02 16.62 -22.83
N GLN A 137 -8.26 17.92 -22.64
CA GLN A 137 -8.58 18.83 -23.75
C GLN A 137 -7.39 19.11 -24.68
N THR A 138 -6.15 18.78 -24.28
CA THR A 138 -4.93 19.15 -25.01
C THR A 138 -4.89 18.58 -26.42
N ILE A 139 -5.12 17.28 -26.59
CA ILE A 139 -5.07 16.63 -27.92
C ILE A 139 -6.05 17.28 -28.92
N PRO A 140 -7.36 17.40 -28.62
CA PRO A 140 -8.29 18.07 -29.52
C PRO A 140 -8.00 19.57 -29.74
N LEU A 141 -7.53 20.29 -28.72
CA LEU A 141 -7.18 21.70 -28.87
C LEU A 141 -5.97 21.89 -29.80
N VAL A 142 -5.00 20.97 -29.74
CA VAL A 142 -3.82 20.99 -30.60
C VAL A 142 -4.16 20.53 -32.03
N SER A 143 -5.10 19.59 -32.21
CA SER A 143 -5.52 19.14 -33.55
C SER A 143 -6.12 20.27 -34.39
N ASN A 144 -6.83 21.22 -33.75
CA ASN A 144 -7.37 22.43 -34.37
C ASN A 144 -6.29 23.39 -34.94
N TYR A 145 -5.00 23.18 -34.63
CA TYR A 145 -3.90 23.96 -35.17
C TYR A 145 -3.50 23.52 -36.60
N PHE A 146 -3.87 22.31 -37.02
CA PHE A 146 -3.40 21.71 -38.26
C PHE A 146 -4.42 21.82 -39.41
N THR A 147 -3.92 21.86 -40.64
CA THR A 147 -4.75 21.94 -41.85
C THR A 147 -5.51 20.62 -42.06
N LYS A 148 -6.78 20.70 -42.49
CA LYS A 148 -7.67 19.54 -42.72
C LYS A 148 -7.07 18.44 -43.62
N THR A 149 -6.20 18.79 -44.57
CA THR A 149 -5.61 17.88 -45.55
C THR A 149 -4.68 16.82 -44.97
N LYS A 150 -4.10 17.03 -43.77
CA LYS A 150 -3.24 16.05 -43.08
C LYS A 150 -3.80 15.62 -41.72
N LEU A 151 -5.08 15.90 -41.47
CA LEU A 151 -5.65 15.78 -40.13
C LEU A 151 -5.59 14.34 -39.60
N SER A 152 -5.81 13.34 -40.45
CA SER A 152 -5.74 11.91 -40.06
C SER A 152 -4.32 11.49 -39.63
N GLU A 153 -3.31 11.76 -40.46
CA GLU A 153 -1.90 11.43 -40.16
C GLU A 153 -1.42 12.12 -38.87
N ILE A 154 -1.78 13.40 -38.73
CA ILE A 154 -1.37 14.21 -37.57
C ILE A 154 -2.06 13.73 -36.30
N THR A 155 -3.36 13.42 -36.37
CA THR A 155 -4.12 12.86 -35.24
C THR A 155 -3.55 11.51 -34.82
N GLY A 156 -3.19 10.65 -35.78
CA GLY A 156 -2.52 9.38 -35.50
C GLY A 156 -1.19 9.57 -34.77
N ARG A 157 -0.35 10.52 -35.21
CA ARG A 157 0.91 10.86 -34.51
C ARG A 157 0.67 11.42 -33.11
N MET A 158 -0.33 12.27 -32.92
CA MET A 158 -0.68 12.80 -31.59
C MET A 158 -1.05 11.68 -30.62
N LEU A 159 -1.92 10.77 -31.06
CA LEU A 159 -2.31 9.61 -30.25
C LEU A 159 -1.10 8.73 -29.94
N PHE A 160 -0.21 8.49 -30.92
CA PHE A 160 1.03 7.74 -30.68
C PHE A 160 1.90 8.36 -29.57
N PHE A 161 2.20 9.66 -29.66
CA PHE A 161 3.03 10.34 -28.65
C PHE A 161 2.33 10.43 -27.29
N SER A 162 1.01 10.61 -27.26
CA SER A 162 0.23 10.59 -26.03
C SER A 162 0.31 9.23 -25.35
N THR A 163 0.04 8.15 -26.09
CA THR A 163 0.06 6.79 -25.56
C THR A 163 1.46 6.40 -25.10
N LEU A 164 2.50 6.77 -25.87
CA LEU A 164 3.89 6.55 -25.47
C LEU A 164 4.23 7.31 -24.18
N GLY A 165 3.83 8.56 -24.08
CA GLY A 165 3.99 9.38 -22.89
C GLY A 165 3.30 8.76 -21.68
N SER A 166 2.04 8.36 -21.83
CA SER A 166 1.28 7.67 -20.79
C SER A 166 1.96 6.36 -20.38
N PHE A 167 2.34 5.49 -21.31
CA PHE A 167 3.10 4.27 -21.00
C PHE A 167 4.36 4.54 -20.17
N LEU A 168 5.16 5.54 -20.55
CA LEU A 168 6.32 5.96 -19.76
C LEU A 168 5.90 6.51 -18.39
N GLY A 169 4.81 7.27 -18.33
CA GLY A 169 4.19 7.75 -17.09
C GLY A 169 3.85 6.61 -16.14
N ALA A 170 3.23 5.53 -16.64
CA ALA A 170 2.92 4.38 -15.81
C ALA A 170 4.18 3.64 -15.35
N VAL A 171 4.97 3.15 -16.30
CA VAL A 171 6.07 2.23 -16.03
C VAL A 171 7.21 2.93 -15.31
N PHE A 172 7.65 4.09 -15.82
CA PHE A 172 8.82 4.77 -15.28
C PHE A 172 8.53 5.41 -13.92
N SER A 173 7.33 5.99 -13.72
CA SER A 173 7.00 6.57 -12.41
C SER A 173 6.92 5.50 -11.34
N THR A 174 6.24 4.39 -11.59
CA THR A 174 6.03 3.35 -10.57
C THR A 174 7.26 2.49 -10.34
N LEU A 175 7.85 1.92 -11.38
CA LEU A 175 8.92 0.92 -11.22
C LEU A 175 10.30 1.53 -10.99
N VAL A 176 10.53 2.77 -11.45
CA VAL A 176 11.84 3.41 -11.36
C VAL A 176 11.83 4.56 -10.36
N LEU A 177 10.99 5.58 -10.56
CA LEU A 177 11.04 6.80 -9.74
C LEU A 177 10.59 6.56 -8.30
N MET A 178 9.41 5.96 -8.09
CA MET A 178 8.92 5.66 -6.74
C MET A 178 9.83 4.71 -5.97
N ALA A 179 10.51 3.80 -6.67
CA ALA A 179 11.45 2.85 -6.06
C ALA A 179 12.81 3.49 -5.71
N THR A 180 13.28 4.49 -6.46
CA THR A 180 14.63 5.05 -6.29
C THR A 180 14.66 6.38 -5.53
N ILE A 181 13.75 7.30 -5.86
CA ILE A 181 13.66 8.63 -5.25
C ILE A 181 12.44 8.79 -4.34
N GLY A 182 11.53 7.81 -4.32
CA GLY A 182 10.33 7.85 -3.50
C GLY A 182 9.14 8.55 -4.15
N VAL A 183 7.98 8.42 -3.50
CA VAL A 183 6.68 8.89 -4.02
C VAL A 183 6.59 10.42 -4.00
N HIS A 184 7.01 11.08 -2.91
CA HIS A 184 6.96 12.54 -2.78
C HIS A 184 7.87 13.27 -3.77
N HIS A 185 9.05 12.72 -4.07
CA HIS A 185 9.91 13.26 -5.14
C HIS A 185 9.37 12.97 -6.54
N THR A 186 8.65 11.87 -6.74
CA THR A 186 7.97 11.61 -8.00
C THR A 186 6.84 12.61 -8.24
N VAL A 187 6.07 12.98 -7.21
CA VAL A 187 5.12 14.11 -7.26
C VAL A 187 5.81 15.43 -7.58
N SER A 188 6.95 15.70 -6.92
CA SER A 188 7.74 16.90 -7.19
C SER A 188 8.12 17.02 -8.68
N LEU A 189 8.48 15.90 -9.31
CA LEU A 189 8.80 15.84 -10.73
C LEU A 189 7.59 16.15 -11.62
N THR A 190 6.38 15.70 -11.29
CA THR A 190 5.18 16.01 -12.10
C THR A 190 4.89 17.50 -12.13
N PHE A 191 5.10 18.23 -11.01
CA PHE A 191 4.99 19.69 -10.98
C PHE A 191 6.07 20.39 -11.79
N VAL A 192 7.30 19.85 -11.83
CA VAL A 192 8.37 20.36 -12.70
C VAL A 192 8.01 20.16 -14.16
N LEU A 193 7.50 18.98 -14.55
CA LEU A 193 7.09 18.68 -15.91
C LEU A 193 5.91 19.56 -16.36
N LEU A 194 4.91 19.78 -15.51
CA LEU A 194 3.80 20.71 -15.77
C LEU A 194 4.32 22.12 -16.08
N SER A 195 5.26 22.62 -15.29
CA SER A 195 5.91 23.91 -15.53
C SER A 195 6.70 23.95 -16.83
N ILE A 196 7.43 22.88 -17.17
CA ILE A 196 8.14 22.77 -18.45
C ILE A 196 7.15 22.89 -19.62
N VAL A 197 6.00 22.21 -19.55
CA VAL A 197 4.96 22.31 -20.60
C VAL A 197 4.47 23.75 -20.76
N VAL A 198 4.17 24.45 -19.65
CA VAL A 198 3.75 25.87 -19.68
C VAL A 198 4.83 26.75 -20.31
N ILE A 199 6.10 26.56 -19.93
CA ILE A 199 7.24 27.29 -20.50
C ILE A 199 7.37 27.04 -22.00
N LEU A 200 7.26 25.79 -22.46
CA LEU A 200 7.34 25.42 -23.87
C LEU A 200 6.20 26.03 -24.69
N LEU A 201 5.00 26.13 -24.12
CA LEU A 201 3.87 26.79 -24.76
C LEU A 201 4.06 28.31 -24.92
N GLN A 202 4.79 28.98 -24.02
CA GLN A 202 4.94 30.43 -24.07
C GLN A 202 5.99 30.94 -25.06
N ARG A 203 5.66 32.05 -25.75
CA ARG A 203 6.57 32.74 -26.70
C ARG A 203 7.61 33.58 -25.96
N ARG A 204 7.19 34.27 -24.91
CA ARG A 204 8.06 35.03 -23.99
C ARG A 204 8.24 34.19 -22.73
N LYS A 205 9.48 33.83 -22.42
CA LYS A 205 9.82 33.00 -21.26
C LYS A 205 9.62 33.74 -19.94
N LEU A 206 9.65 35.08 -19.96
CA LEU A 206 9.29 35.95 -18.84
C LEU A 206 7.86 36.47 -19.04
N SER A 207 6.85 35.61 -18.84
CA SER A 207 5.44 36.00 -18.90
C SER A 207 4.71 35.61 -17.63
N GLU A 208 3.65 36.33 -17.26
CA GLU A 208 2.85 36.08 -16.04
C GLU A 208 2.49 34.59 -15.85
N PRO A 209 2.04 33.84 -16.89
CA PRO A 209 1.73 32.42 -16.73
C PRO A 209 2.95 31.56 -16.39
N VAL A 210 4.14 31.91 -16.87
CA VAL A 210 5.39 31.21 -16.52
C VAL A 210 5.76 31.48 -15.08
N PHE A 211 5.69 32.73 -14.63
CA PHE A 211 5.95 33.07 -13.23
C PHE A 211 4.98 32.33 -12.30
N LEU A 212 3.68 32.37 -12.60
CA LEU A 212 2.68 31.65 -11.81
C LEU A 212 2.96 30.15 -11.77
N SER A 213 3.25 29.54 -12.92
CA SER A 213 3.59 28.11 -13.00
C SER A 213 4.84 27.77 -12.18
N LEU A 214 5.90 28.57 -12.27
CA LEU A 214 7.12 28.38 -11.48
C LEU A 214 6.85 28.55 -9.98
N SER A 215 6.05 29.53 -9.56
CA SER A 215 5.66 29.71 -8.17
C SER A 215 4.89 28.49 -7.65
N LEU A 216 3.93 27.97 -8.42
CA LEU A 216 3.20 26.74 -8.07
C LEU A 216 4.14 25.54 -7.98
N THR A 217 5.10 25.39 -8.90
CA THR A 217 6.11 24.35 -8.82
C THR A 217 6.95 24.49 -7.55
N VAL A 218 7.43 25.69 -7.20
CA VAL A 218 8.20 25.91 -5.97
C VAL A 218 7.40 25.52 -4.73
N ILE A 219 6.11 25.88 -4.67
CA ILE A 219 5.22 25.46 -3.58
C ILE A 219 5.07 23.94 -3.57
N GLY A 220 4.84 23.31 -4.73
CA GLY A 220 4.72 21.85 -4.87
C GLY A 220 5.99 21.11 -4.42
N LEU A 221 7.17 21.62 -4.76
CA LEU A 221 8.47 21.11 -4.32
C LEU A 221 8.65 21.25 -2.80
N PHE A 222 8.26 22.40 -2.23
CA PHE A 222 8.35 22.63 -0.81
C PHE A 222 7.43 21.68 -0.01
N LEU A 223 6.16 21.58 -0.41
CA LEU A 223 5.16 20.71 0.22
C LEU A 223 5.52 19.22 0.15
N ASN A 224 6.33 18.82 -0.83
CA ASN A 224 6.81 17.46 -1.02
C ASN A 224 8.32 17.33 -0.74
N SER A 225 8.89 18.24 0.05
CA SER A 225 10.31 18.20 0.41
C SER A 225 10.57 17.22 1.56
N ASN A 226 11.81 16.75 1.67
CA ASN A 226 12.24 15.89 2.78
C ASN A 226 12.04 16.56 4.14
N HIS A 227 12.12 17.89 4.22
CA HIS A 227 11.86 18.65 5.45
C HIS A 227 10.40 18.46 5.92
N VAL A 228 9.43 18.64 5.01
CA VAL A 228 8.01 18.46 5.36
C VAL A 228 7.71 17.00 5.72
N MET A 229 8.34 16.04 5.03
CA MET A 229 8.22 14.62 5.38
C MET A 229 8.81 14.34 6.77
N SER A 230 9.99 14.88 7.09
CA SER A 230 10.64 14.68 8.39
C SER A 230 9.88 15.34 9.54
N ASP A 231 9.25 16.50 9.32
CA ASP A 231 8.40 17.16 10.32
C ASP A 231 7.19 16.28 10.69
N LYS A 232 6.70 15.48 9.73
CA LYS A 232 5.68 14.45 9.93
C LYS A 232 6.24 13.11 10.38
N SER A 233 7.52 13.07 10.75
CA SER A 233 8.24 11.86 11.17
C SER A 233 8.22 10.73 10.14
N ILE A 234 7.99 11.05 8.87
CA ILE A 234 8.08 10.11 7.74
C ILE A 234 9.57 9.93 7.40
N VAL A 235 10.04 8.70 7.52
CA VAL A 235 11.45 8.34 7.25
C VAL A 235 11.67 8.03 5.78
N TYR A 236 10.73 7.30 5.17
CA TYR A 236 10.73 7.02 3.74
C TYR A 236 9.29 6.80 3.24
N ASN A 237 9.13 6.96 1.91
CA ASN A 237 7.88 6.74 1.21
C ASN A 237 8.21 6.20 -0.20
N ASN A 238 8.14 4.88 -0.38
CA ASN A 238 8.52 4.21 -1.60
C ASN A 238 7.31 3.56 -2.30
N GLN A 239 7.55 2.74 -3.32
CA GLN A 239 6.47 2.09 -4.08
C GLN A 239 5.63 1.08 -3.27
N TYR A 240 6.11 0.63 -2.10
CA TYR A 240 5.43 -0.35 -1.25
C TYR A 240 4.65 0.33 -0.13
N GLN A 241 5.32 1.18 0.64
CA GLN A 241 4.74 1.79 1.84
C GLN A 241 5.42 3.10 2.25
N MET A 242 4.71 3.83 3.10
CA MET A 242 5.18 4.99 3.83
C MET A 242 5.47 4.61 5.28
N ALA A 243 6.71 4.80 5.73
CA ALA A 243 7.12 4.51 7.10
C ALA A 243 7.27 5.78 7.93
N GLN A 244 6.65 5.79 9.10
CA GLN A 244 6.73 6.84 10.12
C GLN A 244 7.27 6.28 11.43
N ILE A 245 8.09 7.06 12.12
CA ILE A 245 8.64 6.70 13.43
C ILE A 245 8.12 7.66 14.49
N LEU A 246 7.36 7.16 15.46
CA LEU A 246 6.87 7.96 16.58
C LEU A 246 7.55 7.51 17.87
N HIS A 247 7.94 8.48 18.69
CA HIS A 247 8.51 8.24 20.01
C HIS A 247 7.49 8.60 21.08
N LYS A 248 7.19 7.66 21.98
CA LYS A 248 6.30 7.87 23.12
C LYS A 248 7.03 7.48 24.41
N GLY A 249 7.66 8.46 25.04
CA GLY A 249 8.59 8.19 26.13
C GLY A 249 9.79 7.39 25.61
N GLU A 250 10.01 6.20 26.17
CA GLU A 250 11.09 5.29 25.74
C GLU A 250 10.66 4.31 24.63
N GLU A 251 9.36 4.28 24.31
CA GLU A 251 8.81 3.42 23.26
C GLU A 251 9.04 4.03 21.88
N ARG A 252 9.60 3.24 20.96
CA ARG A 252 9.78 3.58 19.55
C ARG A 252 8.76 2.80 18.75
N HIS A 253 7.91 3.52 18.03
CA HIS A 253 6.84 2.91 17.24
C HIS A 253 7.10 3.08 15.76
N LEU A 254 6.92 1.99 15.01
CA LEU A 254 6.82 2.02 13.56
C LEU A 254 5.36 2.09 13.16
N LEU A 255 5.05 3.09 12.33
CA LEU A 255 3.79 3.17 11.62
C LEU A 255 4.03 2.95 10.13
N LEU A 256 3.33 1.98 9.54
CA LEU A 256 3.34 1.74 8.10
C LEU A 256 2.00 2.18 7.52
N ASN A 257 2.03 3.04 6.51
CA ASN A 257 0.85 3.64 5.89
C ASN A 257 -0.11 4.21 6.94
N SER A 258 0.44 5.00 7.89
CA SER A 258 -0.29 5.64 9.00
C SER A 258 -0.94 4.68 10.02
N ASN A 259 -0.58 3.40 10.02
CA ASN A 259 -1.11 2.41 10.97
C ASN A 259 -0.01 1.88 11.87
N TRP A 260 -0.33 1.66 13.16
CA TRP A 260 0.60 1.09 14.12
C TRP A 260 1.00 -0.33 13.71
N SER A 261 2.29 -0.53 13.44
CA SER A 261 2.79 -1.80 12.90
C SER A 261 3.74 -2.50 13.86
N SER A 262 4.61 -1.78 14.56
CA SER A 262 5.49 -2.37 15.56
C SER A 262 5.90 -1.39 16.65
N MET A 263 6.43 -1.91 17.75
CA MET A 263 6.97 -1.16 18.87
C MET A 263 8.17 -1.90 19.47
N TYR A 264 9.20 -1.14 19.85
CA TYR A 264 10.33 -1.64 20.62
C TYR A 264 10.87 -0.55 21.55
N ASP A 265 11.32 -0.92 22.74
CA ASP A 265 11.94 0.01 23.69
C ASP A 265 13.27 -0.52 24.22
N ASP A 266 13.96 0.28 25.05
CA ASP A 266 15.30 -0.06 25.52
C ASP A 266 15.28 -1.14 26.62
N TYR A 267 14.11 -1.58 27.09
CA TYR A 267 13.93 -2.72 28.00
C TYR A 267 13.56 -4.03 27.27
N GLY A 268 13.46 -4.00 25.94
CA GLY A 268 13.05 -5.16 25.13
C GLY A 268 11.53 -5.39 25.10
N ARG A 269 10.72 -4.44 25.58
CA ARG A 269 9.26 -4.54 25.48
C ARG A 269 8.83 -4.37 24.03
N LYS A 270 7.83 -5.15 23.62
CA LYS A 270 7.30 -5.19 22.26
C LYS A 270 5.79 -5.00 22.30
N TYR A 271 5.14 -5.00 21.14
CA TYR A 271 3.69 -5.11 21.15
C TYR A 271 3.23 -6.44 21.77
N PRO A 272 2.10 -6.44 22.51
CA PRO A 272 1.63 -7.63 23.22
C PRO A 272 1.45 -8.87 22.34
N TYR A 273 1.12 -8.69 21.06
CA TYR A 273 0.95 -9.79 20.13
C TYR A 273 2.27 -10.44 19.71
N ILE A 274 3.34 -9.66 19.62
CA ILE A 274 4.70 -10.16 19.38
C ILE A 274 5.19 -10.92 20.63
N GLU A 275 5.04 -10.33 21.82
CA GLU A 275 5.43 -11.00 23.08
C GLU A 275 4.61 -12.29 23.31
N PHE A 276 3.34 -12.30 22.91
CA PHE A 276 2.54 -13.52 22.93
C PHE A 276 3.10 -14.57 21.95
N ALA A 277 3.39 -14.19 20.71
CA ALA A 277 3.96 -15.11 19.72
C ALA A 277 5.30 -15.68 20.18
N GLU A 278 6.17 -14.87 20.78
CA GLU A 278 7.44 -15.33 21.37
C GLU A 278 7.22 -16.32 22.50
N ARG A 279 6.31 -16.03 23.43
CA ARG A 279 5.98 -16.95 24.53
C ARG A 279 5.46 -18.31 24.06
N GLN A 280 4.70 -18.34 22.97
CA GLN A 280 4.12 -19.58 22.45
C GLN A 280 5.08 -20.35 21.53
N GLY A 281 5.80 -19.67 20.65
CA GLY A 281 6.58 -20.30 19.59
C GLY A 281 8.08 -20.31 19.79
N ILE A 282 8.63 -19.31 20.49
CA ILE A 282 10.08 -19.06 20.55
C ILE A 282 10.66 -19.44 21.91
N ASP A 283 10.08 -18.97 23.00
CA ASP A 283 10.56 -19.23 24.36
C ASP A 283 10.72 -20.72 24.68
N PRO A 284 9.81 -21.63 24.25
CA PRO A 284 9.98 -23.06 24.48
C PRO A 284 11.20 -23.68 23.78
N ILE A 285 11.70 -23.05 22.71
CA ILE A 285 12.82 -23.53 21.89
C ILE A 285 14.06 -22.63 21.97
N ARG A 286 14.01 -21.54 22.74
CA ARG A 286 15.09 -20.54 22.84
C ARG A 286 16.43 -21.17 23.21
N ASN A 287 16.41 -22.16 24.11
CA ASN A 287 17.59 -22.89 24.57
C ASN A 287 17.67 -24.33 24.03
N SER A 288 17.06 -24.61 22.88
CA SER A 288 17.16 -25.92 22.22
C SER A 288 18.63 -26.28 21.94
N GLU A 289 19.04 -27.52 22.22
CA GLU A 289 20.41 -28.01 21.95
C GLU A 289 20.79 -27.88 20.47
N THR A 290 19.81 -28.06 19.59
CA THR A 290 19.94 -27.82 18.16
C THR A 290 19.14 -26.58 17.77
N PRO A 291 19.76 -25.61 17.07
CA PRO A 291 19.06 -24.45 16.51
C PRO A 291 17.86 -24.89 15.66
N ARG A 292 16.73 -24.21 15.86
CA ARG A 292 15.50 -24.41 15.09
C ARG A 292 15.40 -23.40 13.95
N ASP A 293 14.68 -23.77 12.90
CA ASP A 293 14.49 -22.90 11.73
C ASP A 293 13.14 -22.20 11.82
N ILE A 294 13.16 -20.86 11.79
CA ILE A 294 12.02 -19.99 12.00
C ILE A 294 11.81 -19.13 10.76
N LEU A 295 10.60 -19.14 10.20
CA LEU A 295 10.19 -18.27 9.11
C LEU A 295 9.26 -17.18 9.64
N VAL A 296 9.56 -15.93 9.32
CA VAL A 296 8.75 -14.76 9.66
C VAL A 296 8.26 -14.11 8.37
N ILE A 297 6.95 -14.18 8.13
CA ILE A 297 6.29 -13.64 6.94
C ILE A 297 5.62 -12.31 7.31
N GLY A 298 6.16 -11.21 6.77
CA GLY A 298 5.83 -9.86 7.21
C GLY A 298 6.65 -9.48 8.44
N ALA A 299 7.53 -8.48 8.28
CA ALA A 299 8.58 -8.19 9.26
C ALA A 299 8.46 -6.76 9.81
N GLY A 300 7.28 -6.41 10.36
CA GLY A 300 6.88 -5.04 10.74
C GLY A 300 7.81 -4.23 11.66
N ALA A 301 8.91 -4.78 12.17
CA ALA A 301 10.18 -4.09 12.50
C ALA A 301 11.27 -5.09 12.93
N PHE A 302 11.18 -6.36 12.50
CA PHE A 302 12.07 -7.45 12.92
C PHE A 302 12.15 -7.67 14.45
N THR A 303 11.12 -7.28 15.19
CA THR A 303 11.08 -7.37 16.66
C THR A 303 10.87 -8.80 17.16
N LEU A 304 10.13 -9.63 16.43
CA LEU A 304 9.97 -11.05 16.74
C LEU A 304 11.32 -11.77 16.64
N GLY A 305 11.73 -12.41 17.73
CA GLY A 305 12.96 -13.16 17.84
C GLY A 305 14.22 -12.30 17.91
N PHE A 306 14.09 -10.98 18.05
CA PHE A 306 15.23 -10.06 17.97
C PHE A 306 16.36 -10.42 18.96
N GLU A 307 16.02 -10.71 20.22
CA GLU A 307 17.00 -11.11 21.25
C GLU A 307 17.35 -12.60 21.24
N ASP A 308 16.76 -13.42 20.38
CA ASP A 308 17.12 -14.84 20.27
C ASP A 308 18.37 -15.00 19.40
N GLU A 309 19.47 -15.43 20.01
CA GLU A 309 20.75 -15.66 19.34
C GLU A 309 20.99 -17.13 18.97
N ASN A 310 20.12 -18.05 19.40
CA ASN A 310 20.33 -19.49 19.24
C ASN A 310 19.68 -20.04 17.96
N ASN A 311 18.42 -19.69 17.68
CA ASN A 311 17.68 -20.23 16.54
C ASN A 311 17.94 -19.46 15.23
N ASN A 312 17.68 -20.09 14.09
CA ASN A 312 17.86 -19.46 12.78
C ASN A 312 16.56 -18.77 12.32
N TYR A 313 16.66 -17.52 11.90
CA TYR A 313 15.51 -16.75 11.41
C TYR A 313 15.68 -16.38 9.94
N ILE A 314 14.61 -16.60 9.18
CA ILE A 314 14.42 -16.00 7.86
C ILE A 314 13.23 -15.05 7.95
N TYR A 315 13.49 -13.77 7.79
CA TYR A 315 12.47 -12.74 7.65
C TYR A 315 12.23 -12.48 6.17
N ILE A 316 10.97 -12.48 5.76
CA ILE A 316 10.57 -12.13 4.39
C ILE A 316 9.62 -10.95 4.41
N ASP A 317 9.91 -9.96 3.59
CA ASP A 317 9.05 -8.79 3.35
C ASP A 317 9.28 -8.29 1.92
N ILE A 318 8.32 -7.59 1.35
CA ILE A 318 8.43 -7.04 -0.01
C ILE A 318 9.18 -5.71 -0.03
N ASP A 319 9.29 -5.03 1.12
CA ASP A 319 9.88 -3.70 1.20
C ASP A 319 11.39 -3.76 1.56
N PRO A 320 12.30 -3.40 0.63
CA PRO A 320 13.73 -3.42 0.89
C PRO A 320 14.20 -2.37 1.91
N ASP A 321 13.45 -1.28 2.10
CA ASP A 321 13.87 -0.17 2.98
C ASP A 321 13.53 -0.44 4.46
N LEU A 322 12.73 -1.48 4.74
CA LEU A 322 12.21 -1.79 6.06
C LEU A 322 13.33 -2.17 7.04
N LEU A 323 14.28 -3.03 6.63
CA LEU A 323 15.38 -3.47 7.49
C LEU A 323 16.25 -2.29 7.96
N LYS A 324 16.69 -1.46 7.01
CA LYS A 324 17.52 -0.29 7.30
C LYS A 324 16.81 0.67 8.25
N THR A 325 15.50 0.80 8.10
CA THR A 325 14.67 1.66 8.96
C THR A 325 14.52 1.06 10.35
N ALA A 326 14.23 -0.23 10.46
CA ALA A 326 14.12 -0.94 11.73
C ALA A 326 15.43 -0.88 12.52
N GLU A 327 16.58 -1.26 11.93
CA GLU A 327 17.88 -1.23 12.59
C GLU A 327 18.25 0.17 13.08
N LYS A 328 17.99 1.20 12.27
CA LYS A 328 18.39 2.58 12.59
C LYS A 328 17.49 3.24 13.64
N TYR A 329 16.18 3.07 13.54
CA TYR A 329 15.23 3.88 14.31
C TYR A 329 14.45 3.11 15.36
N ILE A 330 14.16 1.82 15.13
CA ILE A 330 13.38 0.99 16.05
C ILE A 330 14.30 0.18 16.95
N LEU A 331 15.12 -0.71 16.38
CA LEU A 331 15.97 -1.63 17.14
C LEU A 331 17.20 -0.93 17.73
N LYS A 332 17.72 0.11 17.04
CA LYS A 332 19.01 0.76 17.35
C LYS A 332 20.20 -0.21 17.39
N ASP A 333 20.09 -1.37 16.76
CA ASP A 333 21.15 -2.36 16.60
C ASP A 333 20.88 -3.15 15.31
N LYS A 334 21.93 -3.80 14.80
CA LYS A 334 21.85 -4.64 13.61
C LYS A 334 21.28 -6.01 13.93
N LEU A 335 20.67 -6.64 12.93
CA LEU A 335 20.32 -8.04 13.04
C LEU A 335 21.57 -8.90 13.26
N LYS A 336 21.46 -9.85 14.19
CA LYS A 336 22.52 -10.81 14.50
C LYS A 336 22.69 -11.82 13.35
N LYS A 337 23.82 -12.55 13.34
CA LYS A 337 24.20 -13.44 12.22
C LYS A 337 23.24 -14.61 11.97
N ASN A 338 22.47 -15.02 12.98
CA ASN A 338 21.46 -16.05 12.88
C ASN A 338 20.17 -15.56 12.20
N LYS A 339 20.11 -14.30 11.76
CA LYS A 339 18.95 -13.66 11.16
C LYS A 339 19.24 -13.24 9.73
N THR A 340 18.44 -13.74 8.80
CA THR A 340 18.54 -13.41 7.37
C THR A 340 17.28 -12.68 6.93
N PHE A 341 17.44 -11.54 6.25
CA PHE A 341 16.33 -10.83 5.61
C PHE A 341 16.36 -11.06 4.10
N LEU A 342 15.21 -11.44 3.52
CA LEU A 342 15.02 -11.62 2.09
C LEU A 342 13.90 -10.70 1.60
N VAL A 343 14.22 -9.89 0.58
CA VAL A 343 13.24 -9.04 -0.09
C VAL A 343 12.55 -9.86 -1.17
N GLU A 344 11.45 -10.52 -0.81
CA GLU A 344 10.75 -11.46 -1.68
C GLU A 344 9.26 -11.54 -1.30
N GLU A 345 8.40 -11.81 -2.28
CA GLU A 345 6.98 -12.07 -2.04
C GLU A 345 6.80 -13.44 -1.36
N ALA A 346 5.87 -13.52 -0.41
CA ALA A 346 5.71 -14.68 0.46
C ALA A 346 5.42 -15.98 -0.31
N ARG A 347 4.50 -15.96 -1.28
CA ARG A 347 4.16 -17.16 -2.07
C ARG A 347 5.30 -17.57 -2.99
N ALA A 348 6.03 -16.62 -3.56
CA ALA A 348 7.23 -16.89 -4.35
C ALA A 348 8.29 -17.61 -3.50
N PHE A 349 8.57 -17.10 -2.29
CA PHE A 349 9.50 -17.70 -1.36
C PHE A 349 9.08 -19.11 -0.93
N LEU A 350 7.81 -19.32 -0.56
CA LEU A 350 7.30 -20.64 -0.16
C LEU A 350 7.38 -21.66 -1.30
N THR A 351 7.06 -21.24 -2.53
CA THR A 351 7.18 -22.08 -3.72
C THR A 351 8.62 -22.51 -3.96
N ARG A 352 9.57 -21.57 -3.83
CA ARG A 352 11.00 -21.84 -3.96
C ARG A 352 11.51 -22.74 -2.85
N SER A 353 11.17 -22.45 -1.60
CA SER A 353 11.56 -23.23 -0.41
C SER A 353 11.08 -24.67 -0.48
N LYS A 354 9.84 -24.89 -0.96
CA LYS A 354 9.30 -26.23 -1.21
C LYS A 354 10.13 -27.00 -2.24
N ARG A 355 10.57 -26.36 -3.34
CA ARG A 355 11.45 -26.99 -4.34
C ARG A 355 12.83 -27.32 -3.79
N GLU A 356 13.33 -26.50 -2.86
CA GLU A 356 14.60 -26.71 -2.16
C GLU A 356 14.49 -27.71 -0.99
N GLY A 357 13.29 -28.22 -0.68
CA GLY A 357 13.07 -29.13 0.46
C GLY A 357 13.20 -28.46 1.83
N LYS A 358 13.18 -27.13 1.90
CA LYS A 358 13.27 -26.37 3.16
C LYS A 358 11.93 -26.40 3.89
N LYS A 359 11.99 -26.70 5.18
CA LYS A 359 10.86 -26.71 6.10
C LYS A 359 11.23 -26.02 7.41
N PHE A 360 10.24 -25.51 8.13
CA PHE A 360 10.43 -24.69 9.32
C PHE A 360 9.83 -25.34 10.57
N ASP A 361 10.49 -25.14 11.72
CA ASP A 361 9.97 -25.53 13.03
C ASP A 361 8.91 -24.53 13.51
N VAL A 362 9.07 -23.25 13.18
CA VAL A 362 8.08 -22.20 13.48
C VAL A 362 7.85 -21.34 12.25
N ILE A 363 6.59 -21.05 11.94
CA ILE A 363 6.20 -20.05 10.94
C ILE A 363 5.35 -18.99 11.66
N PHE A 364 5.79 -17.74 11.61
CA PHE A 364 5.03 -16.59 12.07
C PHE A 364 4.48 -15.82 10.86
N LEU A 365 3.18 -15.56 10.83
CA LEU A 365 2.49 -14.85 9.74
C LEU A 365 1.87 -13.56 10.26
N ASP A 366 2.43 -12.41 9.86
CA ASP A 366 1.98 -11.06 10.19
C ASP A 366 2.21 -10.11 9.00
N ALA A 367 1.48 -10.36 7.90
CA ALA A 367 1.66 -9.63 6.63
C ALA A 367 0.49 -8.68 6.34
N TYR A 368 0.69 -7.39 6.59
CA TYR A 368 -0.26 -6.32 6.35
C TYR A 368 0.27 -5.29 5.35
N LEU A 369 -0.62 -4.69 4.55
CA LEU A 369 -0.29 -3.59 3.63
C LEU A 369 -0.60 -2.19 4.21
N GLY A 370 -0.90 -2.12 5.52
CA GLY A 370 -1.41 -0.92 6.19
C GLY A 370 -2.91 -1.04 6.49
N GLY A 371 -3.31 -0.56 7.66
CA GLY A 371 -4.64 -0.78 8.22
C GLY A 371 -4.90 -2.25 8.53
N ALA A 372 -6.16 -2.62 8.72
CA ALA A 372 -6.57 -4.02 8.77
C ALA A 372 -6.55 -4.71 7.38
N SER A 373 -5.83 -4.15 6.39
CA SER A 373 -5.82 -4.65 5.01
C SER A 373 -4.77 -5.73 4.81
N ILE A 374 -5.23 -6.96 4.61
CA ILE A 374 -4.42 -8.13 4.34
C ILE A 374 -4.38 -8.35 2.82
N PRO A 375 -3.22 -8.67 2.20
CA PRO A 375 -3.19 -9.04 0.79
C PRO A 375 -4.11 -10.24 0.50
N GLU A 376 -5.00 -10.10 -0.48
CA GLU A 376 -6.03 -11.11 -0.81
C GLU A 376 -5.44 -12.51 -1.08
N HIS A 377 -4.23 -12.56 -1.64
CA HIS A 377 -3.52 -13.80 -1.97
C HIS A 377 -2.88 -14.51 -0.77
N LEU A 378 -2.86 -13.89 0.43
CA LEU A 378 -2.30 -14.45 1.67
C LEU A 378 -3.38 -14.96 2.64
N VAL A 379 -4.65 -14.98 2.24
CA VAL A 379 -5.79 -15.46 3.05
C VAL A 379 -6.62 -16.50 2.32
N THR A 380 -6.01 -17.22 1.37
CA THR A 380 -6.67 -18.27 0.59
C THR A 380 -6.35 -19.67 1.12
N GLN A 381 -7.19 -20.64 0.81
CA GLN A 381 -6.98 -22.04 1.18
C GLN A 381 -5.65 -22.56 0.65
N GLU A 382 -5.31 -22.23 -0.60
CA GLU A 382 -4.08 -22.63 -1.26
C GLU A 382 -2.84 -22.03 -0.59
N PHE A 383 -2.95 -20.81 -0.06
CA PHE A 383 -1.86 -20.23 0.71
C PHE A 383 -1.64 -20.98 2.02
N PHE A 384 -2.69 -21.29 2.78
CA PHE A 384 -2.54 -22.08 4.00
C PHE A 384 -2.06 -23.51 3.73
N ILE A 385 -2.38 -24.11 2.57
CA ILE A 385 -1.77 -25.37 2.13
C ILE A 385 -0.26 -25.18 1.91
N GLN A 386 0.17 -24.12 1.23
CA GLN A 386 1.60 -23.82 1.04
C GLN A 386 2.34 -23.63 2.38
N ILE A 387 1.69 -22.97 3.35
CA ILE A 387 2.22 -22.83 4.70
C ILE A 387 2.36 -24.20 5.37
N LYS A 388 1.28 -25.02 5.40
CA LYS A 388 1.28 -26.36 6.01
C LYS A 388 2.38 -27.25 5.41
N ASP A 389 2.52 -27.25 4.09
CA ASP A 389 3.55 -28.02 3.37
C ASP A 389 4.99 -27.61 3.74
N SER A 390 5.17 -26.34 4.13
CA SER A 390 6.46 -25.76 4.53
C SER A 390 6.80 -26.01 6.00
N MET A 391 5.92 -26.65 6.77
CA MET A 391 6.15 -26.98 8.18
C MET A 391 6.86 -28.33 8.32
N LYS A 392 7.78 -28.43 9.30
CA LYS A 392 8.29 -29.71 9.79
C LYS A 392 7.20 -30.43 10.59
N ASN A 393 7.30 -31.76 10.71
CA ASN A 393 6.45 -32.51 11.64
C ASN A 393 6.71 -32.02 13.08
N GLY A 394 5.65 -31.72 13.82
CA GLY A 394 5.70 -31.07 15.13
C GLY A 394 5.88 -29.55 15.09
N GLY A 395 6.06 -28.94 13.91
CA GLY A 395 6.25 -27.49 13.75
C GLY A 395 4.99 -26.68 14.08
N ILE A 396 5.15 -25.39 14.36
CA ILE A 396 4.08 -24.52 14.84
C ILE A 396 3.88 -23.34 13.88
N LEU A 397 2.62 -23.09 13.50
CA LEU A 397 2.19 -21.86 12.86
C LEU A 397 1.58 -20.95 13.91
N ILE A 398 2.00 -19.69 13.92
CA ILE A 398 1.37 -18.61 14.69
C ILE A 398 1.03 -17.49 13.71
N THR A 399 -0.22 -17.06 13.69
CA THR A 399 -0.64 -15.92 12.86
C THR A 399 -1.03 -14.73 13.72
N ASN A 400 -1.07 -13.56 13.11
CA ASN A 400 -1.71 -12.38 13.67
C ASN A 400 -2.74 -11.85 12.66
N PHE A 401 -3.99 -11.74 13.08
CA PHE A 401 -5.06 -11.11 12.30
C PHE A 401 -5.82 -10.08 13.13
N ILE A 402 -5.93 -8.85 12.63
CA ILE A 402 -6.91 -7.87 13.07
C ILE A 402 -8.29 -8.33 12.59
N ALA A 403 -9.11 -8.83 13.51
CA ALA A 403 -10.39 -9.46 13.23
C ALA A 403 -11.36 -9.27 14.41
N SER A 404 -12.65 -9.41 14.16
CA SER A 404 -13.68 -9.37 15.20
C SER A 404 -13.42 -10.45 16.27
N PRO A 405 -13.40 -10.10 17.56
CA PRO A 405 -13.10 -11.05 18.62
C PRO A 405 -14.13 -12.18 18.72
N ASN A 406 -15.39 -11.93 18.38
CA ASN A 406 -16.51 -12.87 18.47
C ASN A 406 -17.15 -13.25 17.12
N PHE A 407 -16.46 -12.99 16.00
CA PHE A 407 -16.98 -13.28 14.66
C PHE A 407 -18.24 -12.47 14.26
N ALA A 408 -18.40 -11.25 14.76
CA ALA A 408 -19.52 -10.37 14.39
C ALA A 408 -19.53 -10.05 12.88
N ASP A 409 -18.35 -9.92 12.25
CA ASP A 409 -18.24 -9.58 10.83
C ASP A 409 -17.98 -10.80 9.91
N ARG A 410 -18.21 -10.61 8.61
CA ARG A 410 -18.07 -11.67 7.58
C ARG A 410 -16.61 -12.05 7.32
N MET A 411 -15.69 -11.09 7.32
CA MET A 411 -14.28 -11.33 7.03
C MET A 411 -13.67 -12.26 8.09
N SER A 412 -13.94 -12.01 9.37
CA SER A 412 -13.46 -12.87 10.46
C SER A 412 -13.97 -14.31 10.35
N ARG A 413 -15.25 -14.49 10.01
CA ARG A 413 -15.82 -15.83 9.74
C ARG A 413 -15.17 -16.51 8.55
N SER A 414 -14.94 -15.77 7.46
CA SER A 414 -14.30 -16.29 6.26
C SER A 414 -12.84 -16.70 6.50
N ILE A 415 -12.06 -15.91 7.23
CA ILE A 415 -10.67 -16.25 7.59
C ILE A 415 -10.64 -17.53 8.44
N ASP A 416 -11.50 -17.62 9.45
CA ASP A 416 -11.59 -18.81 10.32
C ASP A 416 -11.92 -20.08 9.54
N ASN A 417 -12.97 -20.02 8.72
CA ASN A 417 -13.38 -21.14 7.86
C ASN A 417 -12.26 -21.58 6.91
N THR A 418 -11.56 -20.62 6.28
CA THR A 418 -10.45 -20.92 5.38
C THR A 418 -9.30 -21.63 6.10
N ILE A 419 -8.87 -21.12 7.27
CA ILE A 419 -7.77 -21.74 8.04
C ILE A 419 -8.17 -23.15 8.49
N ARG A 420 -9.36 -23.29 9.08
CA ARG A 420 -9.88 -24.59 9.57
C ARG A 420 -10.06 -25.62 8.47
N SER A 421 -10.32 -25.20 7.23
CA SER A 421 -10.41 -26.11 6.09
C SER A 421 -9.08 -26.82 5.77
N VAL A 422 -7.94 -26.26 6.19
CA VAL A 422 -6.59 -26.83 5.99
C VAL A 422 -6.00 -27.38 7.29
N MET A 423 -6.33 -26.74 8.41
CA MET A 423 -5.79 -26.97 9.75
C MET A 423 -6.95 -27.11 10.77
N PRO A 424 -7.65 -28.26 10.81
CA PRO A 424 -8.87 -28.41 11.62
C PRO A 424 -8.67 -28.14 13.12
N HIS A 425 -7.53 -28.57 13.66
CA HIS A 425 -7.17 -28.42 15.09
C HIS A 425 -6.45 -27.11 15.43
N VAL A 426 -6.71 -26.06 14.65
CA VAL A 426 -6.17 -24.72 14.94
C VAL A 426 -6.88 -24.11 16.17
N SER A 427 -6.06 -23.59 17.08
CA SER A 427 -6.53 -22.81 18.23
C SER A 427 -6.65 -21.35 17.83
N ARG A 428 -7.71 -20.67 18.27
CA ARG A 428 -7.92 -19.23 18.06
C ARG A 428 -7.85 -18.50 19.39
N VAL A 429 -6.98 -17.51 19.49
CA VAL A 429 -6.75 -16.73 20.70
C VAL A 429 -7.00 -15.25 20.41
N VAL A 430 -7.91 -14.64 21.16
CA VAL A 430 -8.16 -13.19 21.10
C VAL A 430 -7.26 -12.52 22.13
N MET A 431 -6.41 -11.58 21.69
CA MET A 431 -5.43 -10.92 22.56
C MET A 431 -5.97 -9.62 23.14
N ASN A 432 -5.72 -9.40 24.43
CA ASN A 432 -5.96 -8.15 25.17
C ASN A 432 -7.38 -7.56 25.10
N GLU A 433 -8.35 -8.30 24.59
CA GLU A 433 -9.76 -7.94 24.59
C GLU A 433 -10.59 -9.05 25.22
N LYS A 434 -11.71 -8.67 25.85
CA LYS A 434 -12.73 -9.66 26.21
C LYS A 434 -13.25 -10.28 24.91
N LEU A 435 -13.59 -11.57 24.94
CA LEU A 435 -14.25 -12.22 23.80
C LEU A 435 -15.51 -11.46 23.35
N LEU A 436 -16.16 -10.71 24.25
CA LEU A 436 -17.40 -9.94 23.99
C LEU A 436 -18.47 -10.77 23.26
N PRO A 437 -18.83 -11.97 23.76
CA PRO A 437 -19.63 -12.93 22.99
C PRO A 437 -21.04 -12.43 22.64
N PHE A 438 -21.58 -11.46 23.39
CA PHE A 438 -22.91 -10.89 23.19
C PHE A 438 -22.90 -9.53 22.46
N ASN A 439 -21.76 -9.12 21.89
CA ASN A 439 -21.66 -7.82 21.22
C ASN A 439 -21.74 -7.98 19.70
N ASP A 440 -22.81 -7.49 19.08
CA ASP A 440 -23.00 -7.61 17.63
C ASP A 440 -22.33 -6.49 16.81
N ASP A 441 -21.53 -5.61 17.44
CA ASP A 441 -20.82 -4.54 16.75
C ASP A 441 -19.66 -5.09 15.89
N ALA A 442 -19.90 -5.11 14.58
CA ALA A 442 -18.93 -5.55 13.57
C ALA A 442 -17.70 -4.63 13.43
N ASN A 443 -17.68 -3.46 14.08
CA ASN A 443 -16.54 -2.54 14.03
C ASN A 443 -15.49 -2.82 15.12
N ILE A 444 -15.81 -3.68 16.09
CA ILE A 444 -14.85 -4.07 17.13
C ILE A 444 -13.84 -5.04 16.52
N MET A 445 -12.58 -4.65 16.55
CA MET A 445 -11.46 -5.38 15.97
C MET A 445 -10.40 -5.62 17.04
N ALA A 446 -9.92 -6.86 17.12
CA ALA A 446 -8.88 -7.28 18.05
C ALA A 446 -7.73 -7.94 17.30
N ASN A 447 -6.56 -8.05 17.94
CA ASN A 447 -5.52 -8.96 17.47
C ASN A 447 -5.93 -10.39 17.81
N VAL A 448 -6.14 -11.20 16.79
CA VAL A 448 -6.57 -12.60 16.86
C VAL A 448 -5.47 -13.48 16.29
N SER A 449 -4.95 -14.39 17.11
CA SER A 449 -3.93 -15.33 16.69
C SER A 449 -4.49 -16.72 16.45
N TYR A 450 -4.10 -17.31 15.33
CA TYR A 450 -4.32 -18.72 15.05
C TYR A 450 -3.04 -19.48 15.32
N ILE A 451 -3.10 -20.47 16.21
CA ILE A 451 -1.98 -21.32 16.57
C ILE A 451 -2.28 -22.74 16.14
N TYR A 452 -1.45 -23.29 15.27
CA TYR A 452 -1.58 -24.65 14.77
C TYR A 452 -0.26 -25.39 14.92
N ARG A 453 -0.30 -26.60 15.51
CA ARG A 453 0.84 -27.52 15.53
C ARG A 453 0.64 -28.57 14.46
N HIS A 454 1.59 -28.72 13.56
CA HIS A 454 1.52 -29.71 12.50
C HIS A 454 1.85 -31.10 13.06
N GLN A 455 0.93 -32.05 12.93
CA GLN A 455 1.17 -33.47 13.17
C GLN A 455 0.53 -34.28 12.02
N GLU A 456 1.18 -35.38 11.62
CA GLU A 456 0.71 -36.24 10.52
C GLU A 456 -0.55 -37.05 10.88
N ASP A 457 -0.83 -37.23 12.16
CA ASP A 457 -1.89 -38.10 12.72
C ASP A 457 -3.18 -37.35 13.08
N TYR A 458 -3.27 -36.04 12.79
CA TYR A 458 -4.41 -35.19 13.15
C TYR A 458 -5.73 -35.56 12.49
N ASP A 459 -5.71 -36.36 11.42
CA ASP A 459 -6.91 -36.79 10.70
C ASP A 459 -7.55 -38.07 11.27
N LEU A 460 -7.04 -38.60 12.40
CA LEU A 460 -7.54 -39.83 13.03
C LEU A 460 -8.72 -39.61 14.02
N GLY A 461 -9.18 -38.37 14.20
CA GLY A 461 -10.28 -38.05 15.11
C GLY A 461 -11.65 -38.53 14.60
N VAL A 462 -12.49 -39.02 15.51
CA VAL A 462 -13.90 -39.36 15.21
C VAL A 462 -14.80 -38.22 15.69
N ILE A 463 -15.79 -37.84 14.89
CA ILE A 463 -16.84 -36.93 15.32
C ILE A 463 -17.82 -37.73 16.18
N TYR A 464 -17.93 -37.39 17.46
CA TYR A 464 -18.97 -37.97 18.31
C TYR A 464 -20.34 -37.50 17.85
N THR A 465 -21.19 -38.46 17.53
CA THR A 465 -22.63 -38.28 17.35
C THR A 465 -23.36 -39.10 18.40
N ASP A 466 -24.65 -38.84 18.62
CA ASP A 466 -25.45 -39.60 19.59
C ASP A 466 -25.31 -41.12 19.39
N ASP A 467 -25.25 -41.58 18.14
CA ASP A 467 -25.12 -42.99 17.78
C ASP A 467 -23.68 -43.52 17.71
N LYS A 468 -22.67 -42.64 17.65
CA LYS A 468 -21.24 -43.01 17.46
C LYS A 468 -20.34 -42.35 18.49
N ASN A 469 -20.81 -42.24 19.72
CA ASN A 469 -20.05 -41.66 20.81
C ASN A 469 -19.15 -42.71 21.47
N THR A 470 -17.83 -42.59 21.29
CA THR A 470 -16.83 -43.45 21.93
C THR A 470 -16.11 -42.78 23.09
N VAL A 471 -16.63 -41.66 23.63
CA VAL A 471 -15.96 -40.87 24.68
C VAL A 471 -15.58 -41.68 25.92
N TYR A 472 -16.33 -42.75 26.24
CA TYR A 472 -16.03 -43.63 27.37
C TYR A 472 -14.79 -44.51 27.15
N MET A 473 -14.44 -44.80 25.90
CA MET A 473 -13.20 -45.47 25.49
C MET A 473 -12.05 -44.48 25.32
N ASP A 474 -12.35 -43.25 24.89
CA ASP A 474 -11.37 -42.21 24.62
C ASP A 474 -10.92 -41.53 25.92
N LYS A 475 -9.91 -42.10 26.58
CA LYS A 475 -9.33 -41.54 27.80
C LYS A 475 -8.06 -40.75 27.49
N PRO A 476 -7.85 -39.58 28.12
CA PRO A 476 -6.54 -38.93 28.09
C PRO A 476 -5.49 -39.91 28.60
N GLN A 477 -4.44 -40.18 27.82
CA GLN A 477 -3.49 -41.27 28.04
C GLN A 477 -2.76 -41.24 29.41
N ASN A 478 -2.94 -40.21 30.25
CA ASN A 478 -2.28 -40.07 31.55
C ASN A 478 -3.13 -39.40 32.66
N MET A 479 -4.42 -39.73 32.81
CA MET A 479 -5.21 -39.22 33.95
C MET A 479 -4.73 -39.71 35.34
N LEU A 480 -3.98 -40.82 35.41
CA LEU A 480 -3.49 -41.39 36.68
C LEU A 480 -2.35 -40.58 37.33
N ASN A 481 -1.57 -39.81 36.55
CA ASN A 481 -0.46 -39.00 37.09
C ASN A 481 -0.90 -37.57 37.49
N ALA A 482 -2.03 -37.08 36.97
CA ALA A 482 -2.50 -35.71 37.24
C ALA A 482 -3.12 -35.54 38.64
N PHE A 483 -3.63 -36.62 39.24
CA PHE A 483 -4.25 -36.62 40.57
C PHE A 483 -3.43 -37.36 41.64
N GLY A 484 -2.21 -37.78 41.30
CA GLY A 484 -1.37 -38.67 42.10
C GLY A 484 -0.09 -38.04 42.66
N LYS A 485 -0.13 -36.79 43.13
CA LYS A 485 0.82 -36.23 44.12
C LYS A 485 0.09 -35.17 44.96
N LYS A 486 -0.58 -35.63 46.02
CA LYS A 486 -0.82 -34.81 47.21
C LYS A 486 0.06 -35.34 48.32
#